data_AF-K4LI99-F1
#
_entry.id   AF-K4LI99-F1
#
_cell.length_a   1.000
_cell.length_b   1.000
_cell.length_c   1.000
_cell.angle_alpha   90.00
_cell.angle_beta   90.00
_cell.angle_gamma   90.00
#
_symmetry.space_group_name_H-M   'P 1'
#
loop_
_entity.id
_entity.type
_entity.pdbx_description
1 polymer ?
#
loop_
_entity_poly.entity_id
_entity_poly.type
_entity_poly.pdbx_seq_one_letter_code
_entity_poly.pdbx_strand_id
1 'polypeptide(L)'
;MFKLYEMPLDEIRLNPNGLPVAFRWRERWYIVKSCIVKTLLGQGTPRPRNKYDYLPRYRCETEQGMVCDLVKDGKVWVLERV
;
A
#
# COMPACT_ATOMS: atom_id res chain seq x y z
N MET A 1 -6.65 10.47 -15.68
CA MET A 1 -5.21 10.41 -15.39
C MET A 1 -5.03 10.92 -13.96
N PHE A 2 -5.20 10.07 -12.95
CA PHE A 2 -4.94 10.48 -11.57
C PHE A 2 -3.48 10.18 -11.31
N LYS A 3 -2.66 11.23 -11.18
CA LYS A 3 -1.32 11.13 -10.59
C LYS A 3 -1.53 10.62 -9.18
N LEU A 4 -1.38 9.31 -8.98
CA LEU A 4 -1.31 8.71 -7.65
C LEU A 4 -0.03 9.28 -7.05
N TYR A 5 -0.16 9.99 -5.95
CA TYR A 5 0.97 10.58 -5.26
C TYR A 5 1.78 9.43 -4.69
N GLU A 6 2.75 8.92 -5.45
CA GLU A 6 3.70 7.88 -5.07
C GLU A 6 4.58 8.41 -3.94
N MET A 7 4.03 8.46 -2.73
CA MET A 7 4.72 8.99 -1.57
C MET A 7 5.45 7.84 -0.89
N PRO A 8 6.80 7.81 -0.93
CA PRO A 8 7.54 6.76 -0.25
C PRO A 8 7.25 6.84 1.24
N LEU A 9 7.09 5.67 1.86
CA LEU A 9 7.08 5.55 3.31
C LEU A 9 8.51 5.66 3.82
N ASP A 10 8.68 6.33 4.95
CA ASP A 10 9.98 6.47 5.60
C ASP A 10 10.40 5.12 6.19
N GLU A 11 9.46 4.44 6.86
CA GLU A 11 9.65 3.13 7.48
C GLU A 11 8.35 2.33 7.45
N ILE A 12 8.46 1.00 7.44
CA ILE A 12 7.32 0.10 7.60
C ILE A 12 7.67 -1.07 8.51
N ARG A 13 6.70 -1.48 9.32
CA ARG A 13 6.76 -2.69 10.14
C ARG A 13 5.76 -3.68 9.59
N LEU A 14 6.23 -4.89 9.33
CA LEU A 14 5.42 -6.00 8.84
C LEU A 14 5.25 -7.03 9.96
N ASN A 15 4.11 -7.71 9.99
CA ASN A 15 3.94 -8.90 10.80
C ASN A 15 4.67 -10.11 10.17
N PRO A 16 4.75 -11.26 10.87
CA PRO A 16 5.35 -12.48 10.31
C PRO A 16 4.69 -12.97 9.01
N ASN A 17 3.44 -12.60 8.76
CA ASN A 17 2.70 -12.93 7.54
C ASN A 17 2.96 -11.93 6.40
N GLY A 18 3.85 -10.96 6.58
CA GLY A 18 4.21 -9.95 5.58
C GLY A 18 3.17 -8.84 5.40
N LEU A 19 2.20 -8.70 6.29
CA LEU A 19 1.20 -7.64 6.27
C LEU A 19 1.67 -6.40 7.08
N PRO A 20 1.36 -5.18 6.63
CA PRO A 20 1.66 -3.96 7.38
C PRO A 20 0.97 -3.92 8.74
N VAL A 21 1.74 -3.68 9.80
CA VAL A 21 1.22 -3.43 11.17
C VAL A 21 1.43 -2.00 11.62
N ALA A 22 2.45 -1.33 11.10
CA ALA A 22 2.66 0.10 11.30
C ALA A 22 3.53 0.65 10.18
N PHE A 23 3.39 1.94 9.89
CA PHE A 23 4.28 2.64 8.96
C PHE A 23 4.54 4.06 9.43
N ARG A 24 5.66 4.62 8.98
CA ARG A 24 6.04 6.00 9.21
C ARG A 24 5.90 6.78 7.92
N TRP A 25 5.16 7.88 7.99
CA TRP A 25 4.94 8.77 6.86
C TRP A 25 4.93 10.22 7.36
N ARG A 26 5.72 11.08 6.70
CA ARG A 26 5.89 12.48 7.11
C ARG A 26 6.26 12.59 8.59
N GLU A 27 7.24 11.78 8.98
CA GLU A 27 7.77 11.70 10.35
C GLU A 27 6.80 11.18 11.41
N ARG A 28 5.54 10.88 11.06
CA ARG A 28 4.50 10.38 11.98
C ARG A 28 4.31 8.87 11.84
N TRP A 29 4.16 8.20 12.98
CA TRP A 29 3.79 6.78 13.02
C TRP A 29 2.28 6.58 12.93
N TYR A 30 1.89 5.64 12.08
CA TYR A 30 0.53 5.17 11.89
C TYR A 30 0.47 3.69 12.22
N ILE A 31 -0.44 3.32 13.12
CA ILE A 31 -0.66 1.93 13.55
C ILE A 31 -1.80 1.38 12.71
N VAL A 32 -1.54 0.27 12.01
CA VAL A 32 -2.52 -0.38 11.14
C VAL A 32 -3.43 -1.25 12.00
N LYS A 33 -4.72 -0.92 12.02
CA LYS A 33 -5.77 -1.65 12.72
C LYS A 33 -6.31 -2.80 11.87
N SER A 34 -6.51 -2.57 10.58
CA SER A 34 -6.97 -3.58 9.64
C SER A 34 -6.23 -3.41 8.32
N CYS A 35 -5.90 -4.51 7.64
CA CYS A 35 -5.36 -4.42 6.30
C CYS A 35 -5.86 -5.54 5.39
N ILE A 36 -6.33 -5.17 4.20
CA ILE A 36 -6.91 -6.07 3.22
C ILE A 36 -6.01 -6.06 1.98
N VAL A 37 -5.54 -7.24 1.59
CA VAL A 37 -4.77 -7.41 0.35
C VAL A 37 -5.73 -7.47 -0.84
N LYS A 38 -5.69 -6.45 -1.69
CA LYS A 38 -6.35 -6.41 -2.99
C LYS A 38 -5.33 -6.77 -4.07
N THR A 39 -5.31 -8.03 -4.47
CA THR A 39 -4.60 -8.44 -5.68
C THR A 39 -5.48 -8.14 -6.89
N LEU A 40 -4.99 -7.32 -7.83
CA LEU A 40 -5.74 -6.94 -9.05
C LEU A 40 -5.69 -7.98 -10.17
N LEU A 41 -5.48 -9.26 -9.86
CA LEU A 41 -5.60 -10.33 -10.85
C LEU A 41 -7.06 -10.65 -11.07
N GLY A 42 -7.74 -9.78 -11.83
CA GLY A 42 -8.89 -10.20 -12.60
C GLY A 42 -8.41 -11.19 -13.66
N GLN A 43 -8.93 -12.42 -13.61
CA GLN A 43 -8.94 -13.30 -14.78
C GLN A 43 -9.60 -12.51 -15.93
N GLY A 44 -8.82 -12.02 -16.90
CA GLY A 44 -9.37 -11.55 -18.18
C GLY A 44 -9.12 -10.10 -18.61
N THR A 45 -8.34 -9.27 -17.92
CA THR A 45 -8.02 -7.92 -18.42
C THR A 45 -6.77 -7.87 -19.32
N PRO A 46 -6.84 -7.21 -20.49
CA PRO A 46 -5.80 -7.27 -21.51
C PRO A 46 -4.67 -6.27 -21.20
N ARG A 47 -3.44 -6.80 -21.06
CA ARG A 47 -2.14 -6.11 -21.00
C ARG A 47 -2.02 -4.95 -19.97
N PRO A 48 -1.14 -5.08 -18.96
CA PRO A 48 -0.93 -4.01 -17.98
C PRO A 48 -0.46 -2.73 -18.68
N ARG A 49 -1.10 -1.59 -18.34
CA ARG A 49 -0.70 -0.27 -18.87
C ARG A 49 0.47 0.31 -18.09
N ASN A 50 0.70 -0.18 -16.87
CA ASN A 50 1.79 0.28 -16.03
C ASN A 50 2.36 -0.88 -15.20
N LYS A 51 3.66 -0.81 -14.86
CA LYS A 51 4.35 -1.82 -14.04
C LYS A 51 3.77 -1.97 -12.63
N TYR A 52 2.91 -1.06 -12.22
CA TYR A 52 2.27 -1.08 -10.90
C TYR A 52 0.96 -1.88 -10.89
N ASP A 53 0.40 -2.22 -12.07
CA ASP A 53 -0.89 -2.91 -12.18
C ASP A 53 -0.84 -4.36 -11.66
N TYR A 54 0.35 -4.96 -11.62
CA TYR A 54 0.57 -6.33 -11.13
C TYR A 54 0.95 -6.40 -9.64
N LEU A 55 1.17 -5.26 -8.98
CA LEU A 55 1.61 -5.26 -7.59
C LEU A 55 0.43 -5.44 -6.64
N PRO A 56 0.58 -6.22 -5.55
CA PRO A 56 -0.43 -6.33 -4.53
C PRO A 56 -0.64 -4.97 -3.85
N ARG A 57 -1.91 -4.55 -3.77
CA ARG A 57 -2.33 -3.35 -3.03
C ARG A 57 -2.80 -3.76 -1.65
N TYR A 58 -2.24 -3.12 -0.63
CA TYR A 58 -2.57 -3.35 0.77
C TYR A 58 -3.41 -2.16 1.24
N ARG A 59 -4.73 -2.36 1.27
CA ARG A 59 -5.64 -1.35 1.79
C ARG A 59 -5.67 -1.44 3.30
N CYS A 60 -5.00 -0.51 3.97
CA CYS A 60 -4.86 -0.50 5.41
C CYS A 60 -5.66 0.64 6.03
N GLU A 61 -6.36 0.36 7.12
CA GLU A 61 -7.02 1.33 7.99
C GLU A 61 -6.18 1.49 9.26
N THR A 62 -5.89 2.73 9.63
CA THR A 62 -5.11 3.04 10.82
C THR A 62 -6.00 3.32 12.02
N GLU A 63 -5.46 3.20 13.23
CA GLU A 63 -6.20 3.54 14.47
C GLU A 63 -6.65 5.00 14.52
N GLN A 64 -5.96 5.88 13.80
CA GLN A 64 -6.29 7.30 13.66
C GLN A 64 -7.43 7.55 12.66
N GLY A 65 -8.04 6.50 12.09
CA GLY A 65 -9.13 6.60 11.11
C GLY A 65 -8.65 6.92 9.69
N MET A 66 -7.34 6.82 9.41
CA MET A 66 -6.80 7.02 8.07
C MET A 66 -6.92 5.72 7.26
N VAL A 67 -7.48 5.81 6.04
CA VAL A 67 -7.57 4.66 5.13
C VAL A 67 -6.62 4.88 3.99
N CYS A 68 -5.57 4.07 3.90
CA CYS A 68 -4.55 4.22 2.88
C CYS A 68 -4.36 2.95 2.06
N ASP A 69 -3.97 3.13 0.80
CA ASP A 69 -3.56 2.03 -0.07
C ASP A 69 -2.02 2.04 -0.14
N LEU A 70 -1.40 0.98 0.37
CA LEU A 70 0.05 0.77 0.32
C LEU A 70 0.41 -0.20 -0.81
N VAL A 71 1.49 0.10 -1.53
CA VAL A 71 2.03 -0.74 -2.60
C VAL A 71 3.50 -1.01 -2.33
N LYS A 72 3.92 -2.24 -2.57
CA LYS A 72 5.32 -2.64 -2.49
C LYS A 72 5.97 -2.56 -3.88
N ASP A 73 6.67 -1.47 -4.17
CA ASP A 73 7.47 -1.31 -5.40
C ASP A 73 8.90 -1.79 -5.15
N GLY A 74 9.15 -3.07 -5.44
CA GLY A 74 10.44 -3.71 -5.20
C GLY A 74 10.81 -3.73 -3.71
N LYS A 75 11.75 -2.87 -3.31
CA LYS A 75 12.22 -2.74 -1.91
C LYS A 75 11.55 -1.61 -1.13
N VAL A 76 10.84 -0.71 -1.82
CA VAL A 76 10.26 0.48 -1.22
C VAL A 76 8.75 0.27 -1.06
N TRP A 77 8.22 0.73 0.07
CA TRP A 77 6.80 0.82 0.28
C TRP A 77 6.32 2.22 -0.06
N VAL A 78 5.28 2.29 -0.86
CA VAL A 78 4.73 3.52 -1.40
C VAL A 78 3.29 3.63 -0.95
N LEU A 79 2.91 4.81 -0.50
CA LEU A 79 1.54 5.14 -0.21
C LEU A 79 0.91 5.71 -1.48
N GLU A 80 -0.06 5.02 -2.06
CA GLU A 80 -0.74 5.41 -3.32
C GLU A 80 -1.93 6.35 -3.06
N ARG A 81 -2.64 6.13 -1.94
CA ARG A 81 -3.85 6.87 -1.57
C ARG A 81 -3.97 7.01 -0.05
N VAL A 82 -4.46 8.16 0.41
CA VAL A 82 -4.91 8.47 1.78
C VAL A 82 -6.37 8.87 1.73
#